data_AF-A0A011TG81-F1
#
_entry.id   AF-A0A011TG81-F1
#
_cell.length_a   1.000
_cell.length_b   1.000
_cell.length_c   1.000
_cell.angle_alpha   90.00
_cell.angle_beta   90.00
_cell.angle_gamma   90.00
#
_symmetry.space_group_name_H-M   'P 1'
#
loop_
_entity.id
_entity.type
_entity.pdbx_description
1 polymer ?
#
loop_
_entity_poly.entity_id
_entity_poly.type
_entity_poly.pdbx_seq_one_letter_code
_entity_poly.pdbx_strand_id
1 'polypeptide(L)'
;MDERRTGSVVMIGLFSSLMLTGCSAEAEAPTSESAAVAISALETSAGRYEFTPTTCAIYSQDGFDDIEIQGPGTTPDGEKFFFELSSTANAMTIGLGVDGPFASPERRIQAGRVYSQEFTIVASGRQLSVAGLVLVDENGASIDDGATLTIDCGAQ
;
A
#
# COMPACT_ATOMS: atom_id res chain seq x y z
N MET A 1 6.84 -67.94 -32.88
CA MET A 1 6.31 -69.05 -33.69
C MET A 1 5.09 -69.61 -32.96
N ASP A 2 4.04 -69.85 -33.75
CA ASP A 2 2.76 -70.51 -33.44
C ASP A 2 1.81 -69.77 -32.47
N GLU A 3 0.81 -69.05 -32.95
CA GLU A 3 -0.46 -69.48 -33.59
C GLU A 3 -1.41 -70.30 -32.70
N ARG A 4 -2.46 -69.56 -32.26
CA ARG A 4 -3.90 -69.85 -32.38
C ARG A 4 -4.44 -71.21 -31.95
N ARG A 5 -5.51 -71.13 -31.13
CA ARG A 5 -6.87 -71.70 -31.32
C ARG A 5 -7.57 -71.66 -29.96
N THR A 6 -8.87 -71.54 -29.74
CA THR A 6 -10.13 -71.25 -30.47
C THR A 6 -11.16 -71.16 -29.33
N GLY A 7 -12.24 -70.38 -29.45
CA GLY A 7 -13.40 -70.60 -28.56
C GLY A 7 -14.33 -69.42 -28.42
N SER A 8 -15.27 -69.29 -29.35
CA SER A 8 -16.39 -68.36 -29.27
C SER A 8 -17.48 -68.93 -28.37
N VAL A 9 -17.94 -68.17 -27.36
CA VAL A 9 -19.22 -68.40 -26.67
C VAL A 9 -19.91 -67.06 -26.44
N VAL A 10 -21.11 -66.96 -26.99
CA VAL A 10 -22.07 -65.85 -26.85
C VAL A 10 -22.62 -65.83 -25.43
N MET A 11 -22.66 -64.66 -24.80
CA MET A 11 -23.52 -64.41 -23.64
C MET A 11 -24.10 -62.99 -23.70
N ILE A 12 -25.41 -62.96 -23.84
CA ILE A 12 -26.30 -61.80 -23.78
C ILE A 12 -26.26 -61.24 -22.37
N GLY A 13 -25.98 -59.95 -22.22
CA GLY A 13 -26.03 -59.25 -20.93
C GLY A 13 -26.49 -57.82 -21.13
N LEU A 14 -27.79 -57.58 -20.88
CA LEU A 14 -28.33 -56.24 -20.66
C LEU A 14 -27.55 -55.57 -19.53
N PHE A 15 -26.92 -54.42 -19.79
CA PHE A 15 -26.43 -53.54 -18.74
C PHE A 15 -26.77 -52.09 -19.07
N SER A 16 -27.82 -51.64 -18.37
CA SER A 16 -28.01 -50.34 -17.73
C SER A 16 -27.38 -49.12 -18.40
N SER A 17 -28.26 -48.28 -18.94
CA SER A 17 -28.02 -46.87 -19.22
C SER A 17 -27.42 -46.16 -17.99
N LEU A 18 -26.10 -45.95 -18.00
CA LEU A 18 -25.46 -45.00 -17.09
C LEU A 18 -25.88 -43.59 -17.53
N MET A 19 -26.79 -42.98 -16.78
CA MET A 19 -27.00 -41.54 -16.86
C MET A 19 -25.75 -40.87 -16.29
N LEU A 20 -24.90 -40.33 -17.17
CA LEU A 20 -23.87 -39.37 -16.77
C LEU A 20 -24.59 -38.10 -16.30
N THR A 21 -24.86 -38.00 -15.00
CA THR A 21 -25.04 -36.70 -14.35
C THR A 21 -23.71 -35.97 -14.48
N GLY A 22 -23.61 -35.10 -15.49
CA GLY A 22 -22.52 -34.15 -15.61
C GLY A 22 -22.51 -33.27 -14.38
N CYS A 23 -21.53 -33.46 -13.50
CA CYS A 23 -21.10 -32.41 -12.59
C CYS A 23 -20.61 -31.26 -13.48
N SER A 24 -21.42 -30.21 -13.61
CA SER A 24 -20.88 -28.88 -13.85
C SER A 24 -19.97 -28.56 -12.68
N ALA A 25 -18.68 -28.88 -12.81
CA ALA A 25 -17.66 -28.14 -12.10
C ALA A 25 -17.64 -26.76 -12.77
N GLU A 26 -18.44 -25.83 -12.24
CA GLU A 26 -18.23 -24.41 -12.49
C GLU A 26 -16.82 -24.11 -11.96
N ALA A 27 -15.88 -23.98 -12.89
CA ALA A 27 -14.57 -23.45 -12.59
C ALA A 27 -14.80 -21.99 -12.18
N GLU A 28 -14.88 -21.74 -10.88
CA GLU A 28 -14.75 -20.40 -10.34
C GLU A 28 -13.42 -19.86 -10.85
N ALA A 29 -13.49 -18.89 -11.75
CA ALA A 29 -12.33 -18.15 -12.19
C ALA A 29 -11.64 -17.60 -10.93
N PRO A 30 -10.31 -17.74 -10.78
CA PRO A 30 -9.61 -17.12 -9.67
C PRO A 30 -9.90 -15.62 -9.77
N THR A 31 -10.66 -15.12 -8.78
CA THR A 31 -10.86 -13.69 -8.64
C THR A 31 -9.47 -13.16 -8.33
N SER A 32 -8.84 -12.50 -9.31
CA SER A 32 -7.61 -11.77 -9.05
C SER A 32 -7.98 -10.71 -8.03
N GLU A 33 -7.65 -11.00 -6.78
CA GLU A 33 -7.64 -10.05 -5.69
C GLU A 33 -6.63 -8.99 -6.12
N SER A 34 -7.13 -7.93 -6.76
CA SER A 34 -6.34 -6.73 -7.00
C SER A 34 -5.92 -6.26 -5.63
N ALA A 35 -4.68 -6.53 -5.25
CA ALA A 35 -4.10 -6.00 -4.03
C ALA A 35 -4.38 -4.50 -4.05
N ALA A 36 -5.24 -4.03 -3.15
CA ALA A 36 -5.51 -2.62 -3.02
C ALA A 36 -4.16 -1.94 -2.78
N VAL A 37 -3.80 -0.99 -3.62
CA VAL A 37 -2.59 -0.18 -3.40
C VAL A 37 -2.76 0.44 -2.01
N ALA A 38 -1.81 0.22 -1.12
CA ALA A 38 -1.81 0.85 0.19
C ALA A 38 -1.75 2.38 0.01
N ILE A 39 -2.89 3.06 0.16
CA ILE A 39 -3.00 4.51 0.03
C ILE A 39 -2.71 5.11 1.40
N SER A 40 -1.59 5.80 1.52
CA SER A 40 -1.26 6.64 2.67
C SER A 40 -1.87 8.02 2.50
N ALA A 41 -2.15 8.71 3.60
CA ALA A 41 -2.73 10.03 3.53
C ALA A 41 -2.37 10.95 4.69
N LEU A 42 -2.28 12.23 4.36
CA LEU A 42 -2.29 13.33 5.30
C LEU A 42 -3.63 14.04 5.22
N GLU A 43 -4.40 13.96 6.29
CA GLU A 43 -5.66 14.67 6.48
C GLU A 43 -5.40 16.04 7.11
N THR A 44 -5.89 17.09 6.46
CA THR A 44 -5.79 18.49 6.93
C THR A 44 -7.18 19.14 6.88
N SER A 45 -7.31 20.32 7.48
CA SER A 45 -8.50 21.16 7.36
C SER A 45 -8.79 21.62 5.91
N ALA A 46 -7.76 21.68 5.06
CA ALA A 46 -7.86 22.06 3.66
C ALA A 46 -8.18 20.88 2.72
N GLY A 47 -7.99 19.64 3.19
CA GLY A 47 -8.30 18.44 2.43
C GLY A 47 -7.32 17.29 2.67
N ARG A 48 -7.52 16.22 1.89
CA ARG A 48 -6.77 14.97 1.97
C ARG A 48 -5.67 14.91 0.91
N TYR A 49 -4.43 14.78 1.35
CA TYR A 49 -3.27 14.57 0.49
C TYR A 49 -2.98 13.07 0.43
N GLU A 50 -3.17 12.47 -0.74
CA GLU A 50 -2.98 11.02 -0.93
C GLU A 50 -1.61 10.74 -1.52
N PHE A 51 -0.93 9.72 -1.03
CA PHE A 51 0.36 9.29 -1.56
C PHE A 51 0.58 7.79 -1.43
N THR A 52 1.48 7.28 -2.26
CA THR A 52 1.86 5.87 -2.25
C THR A 52 3.33 5.78 -1.84
N PRO A 53 3.64 5.25 -0.64
CA PRO A 53 5.02 5.01 -0.25
C PRO A 53 5.71 4.09 -1.26
N THR A 54 6.78 4.58 -1.87
CA THR A 54 7.69 3.77 -2.71
C THR A 54 8.91 3.32 -1.94
N THR A 55 9.26 4.07 -0.89
CA THR A 55 10.19 3.65 0.15
C THR A 55 9.43 3.61 1.47
N CYS A 56 9.49 2.46 2.14
CA CYS A 56 9.09 2.35 3.53
C CYS A 56 10.10 1.45 4.26
N ALA A 57 11.11 2.07 4.86
CA ALA A 57 12.07 1.41 5.71
C ALA A 57 11.66 1.59 7.17
N ILE A 58 11.45 0.49 7.86
CA ILE A 58 11.17 0.44 9.30
C ILE A 58 12.17 -0.54 9.90
N TYR A 59 13.12 -0.02 10.67
CA TYR A 59 14.13 -0.82 11.37
C TYR A 59 14.04 -0.60 12.87
N SER A 60 13.70 -1.65 13.61
CA SER A 60 13.59 -1.59 15.06
C SER A 60 14.89 -2.06 15.73
N GLN A 61 15.50 -1.20 16.56
CA GLN A 61 16.64 -1.54 17.40
C GLN A 61 16.47 -0.93 18.79
N ASP A 62 16.69 -1.74 19.83
CA ASP A 62 16.65 -1.31 21.24
C ASP A 62 15.35 -0.58 21.66
N GLY A 63 14.22 -0.93 21.02
CA GLY A 63 12.91 -0.33 21.30
C GLY A 63 12.66 1.01 20.61
N PHE A 64 13.54 1.42 19.69
CA PHE A 64 13.36 2.58 18.83
C PHE A 64 13.22 2.13 17.38
N ASP A 65 12.24 2.70 16.69
CA ASP A 65 12.04 2.48 15.26
C ASP A 65 12.74 3.59 14.47
N ASP A 66 13.70 3.21 13.64
CA ASP A 66 14.25 4.04 12.57
C ASP A 66 13.37 3.87 11.33
N ILE A 67 12.55 4.88 11.10
CA ILE A 67 11.52 4.96 10.07
C ILE A 67 11.92 6.01 9.04
N GLU A 68 11.98 5.59 7.78
CA GLU A 68 12.23 6.42 6.61
C GLU A 68 11.19 6.11 5.52
N ILE A 69 10.34 7.09 5.21
CA ILE A 69 9.22 6.95 4.27
C ILE A 69 9.37 7.96 3.15
N GLN A 70 9.18 7.51 1.92
CA GLN A 70 9.14 8.40 0.76
C GLN A 70 8.11 7.92 -0.26
N GLY A 71 7.52 8.85 -1.00
CA GLY A 71 6.65 8.47 -2.11
C GLY A 71 5.99 9.64 -2.83
N PRO A 72 5.62 9.45 -4.10
CA PRO A 72 4.84 10.43 -4.84
C PRO A 72 3.39 10.46 -4.33
N GLY A 73 2.77 11.62 -4.45
CA GLY A 73 1.37 11.84 -4.11
C GLY A 73 0.71 12.90 -4.97
N THR A 74 -0.54 13.19 -4.64
CA THR A 74 -1.35 14.21 -5.30
C THR A 74 -2.17 14.98 -4.26
N THR A 75 -2.10 16.30 -4.31
CA THR A 75 -2.85 17.22 -3.45
C THR A 75 -4.37 17.12 -3.72
N PRO A 76 -5.22 17.68 -2.85
CA PRO A 76 -6.67 17.70 -3.09
C PRO A 76 -7.09 18.32 -4.43
N ASP A 77 -6.33 19.27 -4.95
CA ASP A 77 -6.59 19.97 -6.23
C ASP A 77 -5.87 19.35 -7.44
N GLY A 78 -5.14 18.24 -7.25
CA GLY A 78 -4.51 17.49 -8.35
C GLY A 78 -3.04 17.82 -8.63
N GLU A 79 -2.44 18.75 -7.88
CA GLU A 79 -1.01 19.05 -7.96
C GLU A 79 -0.18 17.84 -7.50
N LYS A 80 0.91 17.56 -8.22
CA LYS A 80 1.85 16.50 -7.82
C LYS A 80 2.71 16.94 -6.65
N PHE A 81 2.99 16.00 -5.77
CA PHE A 81 3.96 16.22 -4.70
C PHE A 81 4.82 14.99 -4.44
N PHE A 82 5.93 15.19 -3.76
CA PHE A 82 6.75 14.12 -3.20
C PHE A 82 6.78 14.24 -1.68
N PHE A 83 6.45 13.15 -0.99
CA PHE A 83 6.41 13.04 0.46
C PHE A 83 7.70 12.42 0.98
N GLU A 84 8.20 12.95 2.09
CA GLU A 84 9.35 12.44 2.82
C GLU A 84 9.06 12.51 4.34
N LEU A 85 9.42 11.46 5.07
CA LEU A 85 9.40 11.42 6.53
C LEU A 85 10.64 10.68 7.04
N SER A 86 11.31 11.30 8.02
CA SER A 86 12.42 10.73 8.78
C SER A 86 12.12 10.81 10.27
N SER A 87 12.06 9.66 10.93
CA SER A 87 11.92 9.58 12.39
C SER A 87 13.16 10.08 13.12
N THR A 88 14.36 9.76 12.60
CA THR A 88 15.65 10.18 13.17
C THR A 88 15.78 11.71 13.17
N ALA A 89 15.40 12.36 12.07
CA ALA A 89 15.38 13.83 12.01
C ALA A 89 14.17 14.45 12.73
N ASN A 90 13.14 13.64 13.04
CA ASN A 90 11.80 14.10 13.38
C ASN A 90 11.32 15.18 12.40
N ALA A 91 11.26 14.82 11.13
CA ALA A 91 10.95 15.73 10.04
C ALA A 91 10.00 15.06 9.04
N MET A 92 9.01 15.82 8.60
CA MET A 92 8.12 15.46 7.51
C MET A 92 8.10 16.62 6.51
N THR A 93 8.17 16.33 5.22
CA THR A 93 8.18 17.31 4.14
C THR A 93 7.35 16.80 2.97
N ILE A 94 6.52 17.70 2.43
CA ILE A 94 5.87 17.56 1.13
C ILE A 94 6.46 18.60 0.21
N GLY A 95 7.17 18.15 -0.82
CA GLY A 95 7.61 19.00 -1.92
C GLY A 95 6.53 19.13 -2.98
N LEU A 96 6.01 20.34 -3.19
CA LEU A 96 4.92 20.58 -4.15
C LEU A 96 5.45 20.80 -5.57
N GLY A 97 4.67 20.42 -6.58
CA GLY A 97 4.98 20.55 -8.00
C GLY A 97 6.00 19.54 -8.54
N VAL A 98 6.38 18.55 -7.73
CA VAL A 98 7.38 17.52 -8.05
C VAL A 98 6.86 16.15 -7.67
N ASP A 99 7.37 15.07 -8.27
CA ASP A 99 6.95 13.69 -7.97
C ASP A 99 8.13 12.75 -7.68
N GLY A 100 9.32 13.30 -7.40
CA GLY A 100 10.53 12.51 -7.12
C GLY A 100 11.52 13.18 -6.14
N PRO A 101 12.40 12.37 -5.51
CA PRO A 101 13.21 12.76 -4.34
C PRO A 101 14.35 13.74 -4.62
N PHE A 102 14.78 13.89 -5.87
CA PHE A 102 15.92 14.76 -6.24
C PHE A 102 15.49 16.08 -6.88
N ALA A 103 14.18 16.32 -6.95
CA ALA A 103 13.67 17.60 -7.38
C ALA A 103 13.80 18.61 -6.23
N SER A 104 14.16 19.86 -6.55
CA SER A 104 14.17 20.95 -5.57
C SER A 104 12.85 21.72 -5.70
N PRO A 105 11.82 21.39 -4.89
CA PRO A 105 10.55 22.10 -4.96
C PRO A 105 10.73 23.54 -4.46
N GLU A 106 10.09 24.50 -5.14
CA GLU A 106 10.07 25.90 -4.71
C GLU A 106 9.15 26.11 -3.50
N ARG A 107 8.12 25.27 -3.36
CA ARG A 107 7.13 25.34 -2.27
C ARG A 107 7.12 24.05 -1.47
N ARG A 108 6.96 24.16 -0.15
CA ARG A 108 6.98 23.00 0.75
C ARG A 108 5.89 23.11 1.81
N ILE A 109 5.39 21.96 2.23
CA ILE A 109 4.67 21.81 3.50
C ILE A 109 5.57 21.00 4.42
N GLN A 110 5.80 21.46 5.64
CA GLN A 110 6.79 20.88 6.54
C GLN A 110 6.24 20.72 7.95
N ALA A 111 6.74 19.71 8.66
CA ALA A 111 6.48 19.50 10.08
C ALA A 111 7.68 18.87 10.78
N GLY A 112 7.73 19.00 12.11
CA GLY A 112 8.72 18.35 12.95
C GLY A 112 9.68 19.31 13.65
N ARG A 113 10.65 18.73 14.37
CA ARG A 113 11.57 19.41 15.30
C ARG A 113 12.13 20.75 14.81
N VAL A 114 12.53 20.81 13.54
CA VAL A 114 13.24 21.97 12.97
C VAL A 114 12.28 23.03 12.43
N TYR A 115 11.10 22.61 11.95
CA TYR A 115 10.20 23.48 11.17
C TYR A 115 9.01 23.99 11.99
N SER A 116 8.49 23.16 12.90
CA SER A 116 7.31 23.48 13.69
C SER A 116 7.42 22.90 15.10
N GLN A 117 6.79 21.75 15.35
CA GLN A 117 6.76 21.06 16.63
C GLN A 117 7.14 19.59 16.42
N GLU A 118 7.83 19.01 17.40
CA GLU A 118 8.09 17.57 17.41
C GLU A 118 6.79 16.77 17.42
N PHE A 119 6.76 15.67 16.67
CA PHE A 119 5.63 14.75 16.64
C PHE A 119 6.06 13.32 16.95
N THR A 120 5.10 12.51 17.39
CA THR A 120 5.32 11.10 17.71
C THR A 120 4.74 10.21 16.61
N ILE A 121 5.57 9.30 16.09
CA ILE A 121 5.12 8.25 15.18
C ILE A 121 4.71 7.05 16.01
N VAL A 122 3.48 6.59 15.83
CA VAL A 122 2.97 5.35 16.42
C VAL A 122 3.01 4.27 15.35
N ALA A 123 3.82 3.25 15.57
CA ALA A 123 3.90 2.09 14.68
C ALA A 123 3.05 0.94 15.22
N SER A 124 2.28 0.31 14.33
CA SER A 124 1.55 -0.93 14.58
C SER A 124 1.77 -1.88 13.41
N GLY A 125 2.86 -2.66 13.47
CA GLY A 125 3.30 -3.48 12.36
C GLY A 125 3.75 -2.61 11.19
N ARG A 126 2.98 -2.64 10.09
CA ARG A 126 3.28 -1.89 8.86
C ARG A 126 2.43 -0.64 8.67
N GLN A 127 1.57 -0.34 9.64
CA GLN A 127 0.81 0.90 9.69
C GLN A 127 1.49 1.86 10.64
N LEU A 128 1.65 3.10 10.20
CA LEU A 128 2.16 4.19 11.00
C LEU A 128 1.08 5.27 11.09
N SER A 129 0.98 5.90 12.25
CA SER A 129 0.13 7.06 12.43
C SER A 129 0.84 8.18 13.19
N VAL A 130 0.49 9.40 12.84
CA VAL A 130 0.87 10.62 13.56
C VAL A 130 -0.39 11.46 13.68
N ALA A 131 -0.66 11.96 14.88
CA ALA A 131 -1.78 12.86 15.15
C ALA A 131 -1.27 14.21 15.65
N GLY A 132 -2.02 15.29 15.37
CA GLY A 132 -1.68 16.63 15.84
C GLY A 132 -0.42 17.20 15.18
N LEU A 133 -0.22 16.92 13.89
CA LEU A 133 0.87 17.51 13.12
C LEU A 133 0.62 19.02 12.95
N VAL A 134 1.60 19.82 13.36
CA VAL A 134 1.65 21.25 13.06
C VAL A 134 2.38 21.43 11.74
N LEU A 135 1.64 21.78 10.69
CA LEU A 135 2.13 21.99 9.33
C LEU A 135 2.41 23.47 9.10
N VAL A 136 3.56 23.75 8.49
CA VAL A 136 3.96 25.10 8.06
C VAL A 136 4.39 25.10 6.59
N ASP A 137 4.34 26.27 5.95
CA ASP A 137 4.91 26.47 4.62
C ASP A 137 6.44 26.66 4.66
N GLU A 138 7.08 26.85 3.51
CA GLU A 138 8.53 27.08 3.41
C GLU A 138 9.04 28.35 4.12
N ASN A 139 8.15 29.28 4.46
CA ASN A 139 8.45 30.51 5.19
C ASN A 139 8.13 30.40 6.68
N GLY A 140 7.65 29.24 7.14
CA GLY A 140 7.22 29.00 8.52
C GLY A 140 5.82 29.53 8.84
N ALA A 141 5.03 29.92 7.85
CA ALA A 141 3.64 30.32 8.06
C ALA A 141 2.78 29.09 8.34
N SER A 142 1.90 29.19 9.34
CA SER A 142 1.00 28.09 9.73
C SER A 142 0.06 27.71 8.59
N ILE A 143 -0.03 26.40 8.30
CA ILE A 143 -0.97 25.81 7.36
C ILE A 143 -2.09 25.08 8.11
N ASP A 144 -1.73 24.23 9.08
CA ASP A 144 -2.66 23.43 9.88
C ASP A 144 -2.00 23.09 11.23
N ASP A 145 -2.76 23.01 12.32
CA ASP A 145 -2.26 22.73 13.68
C ASP A 145 -2.79 21.41 14.28
N GLY A 146 -3.48 20.60 13.48
CA GLY A 146 -4.16 19.39 13.92
C GLY A 146 -4.17 18.26 12.89
N ALA A 147 -3.27 18.31 11.90
CA ALA A 147 -3.27 17.35 10.81
C ALA A 147 -2.97 15.93 11.29
N THR A 148 -3.53 14.94 10.59
CA THR A 148 -3.36 13.52 10.91
C THR A 148 -2.76 12.79 9.72
N LEU A 149 -1.67 12.08 9.96
CA LEU A 149 -0.98 11.28 8.97
C LEU A 149 -1.21 9.81 9.25
N THR A 150 -1.63 9.07 8.23
CA THR A 150 -1.70 7.61 8.25
C THR A 150 -0.88 7.08 7.09
N ILE A 151 0.06 6.18 7.38
CA ILE A 151 0.91 5.54 6.38
C ILE A 151 0.66 4.04 6.44
N ASP A 152 0.39 3.46 5.29
CA ASP A 152 0.34 2.02 5.10
C ASP A 152 1.50 1.61 4.19
N CYS A 153 2.41 0.81 4.74
CA CYS A 153 3.55 0.29 4.02
C CYS A 153 3.24 -1.00 3.24
N GLY A 154 1.98 -1.47 3.18
CA GLY A 154 1.51 -2.60 2.37
C GLY A 154 1.89 -3.99 2.91
N ALA A 155 1.76 -5.02 2.07
CA ALA A 155 2.33 -6.36 2.26
C ALA A 155 3.58 -6.52 1.36
N GLN A 156 4.52 -7.41 1.71
CA GLN A 156 5.74 -7.68 0.92
C GLN A 156 5.50 -8.94 0.10
#